data_AF-D0MTP6-F1
#
_entry.id   AF-D0MTP6-F1
#
_cell.length_a   1.000
_cell.length_b   1.000
_cell.length_c   1.000
_cell.angle_alpha   90.00
_cell.angle_beta   90.00
_cell.angle_gamma   90.00
#
_symmetry.space_group_name_H-M   'P 1'
#
loop_
_entity.id
_entity.type
_entity.pdbx_description
1 polymer ?
#
loop_
_entity_poly.entity_id
_entity_poly.type
_entity_poly.pdbx_seq_one_letter_code
_entity_poly.pdbx_strand_id
1 'polypeptide(L)'
;MLLSSYISSLYNPLDYIGSFDYLTISIGDLRYNKRNGVNYTSDLYVSGNIYQNGTMIDLSMLSGITPGIASAGKLIAVNSNRDITNINSLSASQLTGTIQTASQPNITSLGTLSSTLNISGSTPIACNNSLSSSTCSLSVDSVSGDQTFGSTTANKFHLRTNGNRKITIGSTGLVGINNTAPAKQLDIIGLTSLTNALYQISDGTVLYQQWFDGTQCCLQTFSNHPLTFATNNASVQMSILTNGNVAVNNTLTATNITASTLYGTLQTAAQPNITSIGTLAILTATSITGTLQTAVQPNITSIYKWYFNMCSSFKQVIQEE
;
A
#
# COMPACT_ATOMS: atom_id res chain seq x y z
N MET A 1 34.90 97.52 -53.55
CA MET A 1 36.07 97.13 -52.76
C MET A 1 35.57 96.65 -51.41
N LEU A 2 35.73 95.33 -51.16
CA LEU A 2 35.71 94.53 -49.91
C LEU A 2 35.05 95.16 -48.64
N LEU A 3 34.25 94.45 -47.85
CA LEU A 3 34.47 93.09 -47.37
C LEU A 3 33.26 92.17 -47.59
N SER A 4 33.54 91.03 -48.22
CA SER A 4 32.76 89.81 -48.04
C SER A 4 32.77 89.47 -46.54
N SER A 5 31.60 89.36 -45.94
CA SER A 5 31.42 88.78 -44.61
C SER A 5 31.84 87.32 -44.66
N TYR A 6 33.14 87.07 -44.45
CA TYR A 6 33.66 85.74 -44.23
C TYR A 6 33.21 85.34 -42.82
N ILE A 7 32.06 84.70 -42.74
CA ILE A 7 31.68 83.95 -41.55
C ILE A 7 32.82 82.94 -41.39
N SER A 8 33.64 83.10 -40.36
CA SER A 8 34.72 82.17 -40.05
C SER A 8 34.12 80.76 -40.09
N SER A 9 34.68 79.90 -40.92
CA SER A 9 34.29 78.49 -40.95
C SER A 9 34.27 78.00 -39.51
N LEU A 10 33.12 77.52 -39.04
CA LEU A 10 32.91 76.93 -37.71
C LEU A 10 33.75 75.65 -37.47
N TYR A 11 34.71 75.38 -38.34
CA TYR A 11 35.59 74.22 -38.32
C TYR A 11 37.01 74.70 -37.99
N ASN A 12 37.46 74.46 -36.76
CA ASN A 12 38.85 74.60 -36.36
C ASN A 12 39.48 73.19 -36.26
N PRO A 13 40.37 72.80 -37.20
CA PRO A 13 40.98 71.48 -37.19
C PRO A 13 41.91 71.23 -35.99
N LEU A 14 42.32 72.28 -35.26
CA LEU A 14 43.12 72.16 -34.04
C LEU A 14 42.33 71.61 -32.84
N ASP A 15 40.99 71.59 -32.91
CA ASP A 15 40.12 71.01 -31.88
C ASP A 15 40.00 69.47 -32.03
N TYR A 16 40.59 68.89 -33.09
CA TYR A 16 40.69 67.46 -33.32
C TYR A 16 42.15 67.01 -33.16
N ILE A 17 42.49 66.43 -32.01
CA ILE A 17 43.80 65.82 -31.80
C ILE A 17 43.75 64.43 -32.42
N GLY A 18 44.31 64.29 -33.63
CA GLY A 18 44.52 62.99 -34.27
C GLY A 18 45.57 62.19 -33.52
N SER A 19 45.18 61.60 -32.38
CA SER A 19 45.94 60.56 -31.72
C SER A 19 44.96 59.46 -31.36
N PHE A 20 45.15 58.28 -31.97
CA PHE A 20 44.36 57.06 -31.80
C PHE A 20 43.00 56.97 -32.50
N ASP A 21 42.85 57.50 -33.73
CA ASP A 21 41.72 57.22 -34.64
C ASP A 21 40.29 57.52 -34.12
N TYR A 22 40.13 58.32 -33.05
CA TYR A 22 38.83 58.76 -32.55
C TYR A 22 38.79 60.27 -32.25
N LEU A 23 37.63 60.90 -32.45
CA LEU A 23 37.34 62.26 -31.96
C LEU A 23 37.21 62.24 -30.44
N THR A 24 38.06 62.99 -29.74
CA THR A 24 37.96 63.19 -28.29
C THR A 24 37.35 64.56 -28.01
N ILE A 25 36.12 64.60 -27.49
CA ILE A 25 35.49 65.84 -27.00
C ILE A 25 35.97 66.08 -25.57
N SER A 26 36.80 67.11 -25.36
CA SER A 26 37.27 67.48 -24.03
C SER A 26 36.10 67.94 -23.13
N ILE A 27 36.14 67.57 -21.84
CA ILE A 27 35.10 67.84 -20.83
C ILE A 27 34.73 69.35 -20.74
N GLY A 28 35.63 70.23 -21.18
CA GLY A 28 35.41 71.68 -21.21
C GLY A 28 34.74 72.24 -22.47
N ASP A 29 34.63 71.52 -23.59
CA ASP A 29 34.10 72.06 -24.85
C ASP A 29 32.67 71.57 -25.15
N LEU A 30 31.68 72.36 -24.72
CA LEU A 30 30.24 72.07 -24.81
C LEU A 30 29.61 72.48 -26.15
N ARG A 31 30.39 72.97 -27.12
CA ARG A 31 29.85 73.50 -28.40
C ARG A 31 29.17 72.43 -29.27
N TYR A 32 29.58 71.17 -29.14
CA TYR A 32 29.04 70.05 -29.94
C TYR A 32 27.95 69.24 -29.22
N ASN A 33 27.58 69.61 -28.00
CA ASN A 33 26.44 69.05 -27.24
C ASN A 33 25.32 70.09 -27.07
N LYS A 34 25.02 70.85 -28.13
CA LYS A 34 23.95 71.87 -28.13
C LYS A 34 22.82 71.49 -29.07
N ARG A 35 21.59 71.37 -28.54
CA ARG A 35 20.35 71.39 -29.36
C ARG A 35 19.70 72.75 -29.18
N ASN A 36 19.49 73.49 -30.28
CA ASN A 36 18.86 74.82 -30.26
C ASN A 36 19.51 75.80 -29.24
N GLY A 37 20.83 75.71 -29.04
CA GLY A 37 21.57 76.57 -28.12
C GLY A 37 21.65 76.10 -26.65
N VAL A 38 20.98 75.01 -26.27
CA VAL A 38 20.96 74.47 -24.90
C VAL A 38 22.01 73.36 -24.73
N ASN A 39 22.86 73.43 -23.71
CA ASN A 39 23.89 72.43 -23.41
C ASN A 39 23.29 71.16 -22.76
N TYR A 40 23.67 69.99 -23.24
CA TYR A 40 23.37 68.70 -22.60
C TYR A 40 24.68 68.07 -22.10
N THR A 41 24.75 67.74 -20.81
CA THR A 41 25.99 67.31 -20.14
C THR A 41 26.09 65.80 -19.93
N SER A 42 25.10 65.02 -20.36
CA SER A 42 25.05 63.56 -20.16
C SER A 42 24.81 62.74 -21.43
N ASP A 43 24.37 63.38 -22.53
CA ASP A 43 23.82 62.68 -23.68
C ASP A 43 24.50 63.14 -24.97
N LEU A 44 24.84 62.20 -25.86
CA LEU A 44 25.29 62.49 -27.21
C LEU A 44 24.07 62.83 -28.09
N TYR A 45 23.90 64.10 -28.43
CA TYR A 45 22.82 64.55 -29.32
C TYR A 45 23.30 64.56 -30.78
N VAL A 46 22.84 63.60 -31.58
CA VAL A 46 23.13 63.55 -33.03
C VAL A 46 21.90 64.01 -33.81
N SER A 47 22.03 65.12 -34.55
CA SER A 47 20.98 65.68 -35.40
C SER A 47 20.89 65.04 -36.79
N GLY A 48 21.82 64.14 -37.11
CA GLY A 48 21.91 63.41 -38.37
C GLY A 48 22.21 61.92 -38.17
N ASN A 49 22.58 61.23 -39.25
CA ASN A 49 22.88 59.80 -39.20
C ASN A 49 24.22 59.55 -38.50
N ILE A 50 24.29 58.51 -37.69
CA ILE A 50 25.56 58.02 -37.15
C ILE A 50 26.13 57.04 -38.16
N TYR A 51 27.39 57.24 -38.55
CA TYR A 51 28.10 56.32 -39.44
C TYR A 51 29.23 55.64 -38.67
N GLN A 52 29.33 54.32 -38.78
CA GLN A 52 30.50 53.54 -38.33
C GLN A 52 31.15 52.91 -39.56
N ASN A 53 32.44 53.20 -39.78
CA ASN A 53 33.21 52.72 -40.93
C ASN A 53 32.49 52.93 -42.28
N GLY A 54 31.88 54.11 -42.48
CA GLY A 54 31.12 54.46 -43.69
C GLY A 54 29.71 53.87 -43.80
N THR A 55 29.25 53.03 -42.85
CA THR A 55 27.89 52.45 -42.84
C THR A 55 26.98 53.17 -41.84
N MET A 56 25.74 53.48 -42.21
CA MET A 56 24.78 54.07 -41.27
C MET A 56 24.36 53.08 -40.19
N ILE A 57 24.36 53.55 -38.95
CA ILE A 57 23.74 52.87 -37.82
C ILE A 57 22.28 53.32 -37.75
N ASP A 58 21.35 52.39 -38.01
CA ASP A 58 19.91 52.62 -37.81
C ASP A 58 19.55 52.52 -36.32
N LEU A 59 19.30 53.65 -35.69
CA LEU A 59 18.84 53.76 -34.29
C LEU A 59 17.31 53.83 -34.16
N SER A 60 16.55 53.65 -35.23
CA SER A 60 15.08 53.72 -35.20
C SER A 60 14.46 52.73 -34.21
N MET A 61 15.15 51.62 -33.92
CA MET A 61 14.74 50.59 -32.96
C MET A 61 14.90 51.03 -31.49
N LEU A 62 15.65 52.10 -31.19
CA LEU A 62 15.86 52.64 -29.85
C LEU A 62 14.92 53.82 -29.54
N SER A 63 14.35 54.46 -30.56
CA SER A 63 13.43 55.60 -30.37
C SER A 63 12.11 55.14 -29.76
N GLY A 64 11.68 55.80 -28.68
CA GLY A 64 10.36 55.61 -28.06
C GLY A 64 10.21 54.35 -27.21
N ILE A 65 11.30 53.64 -26.90
CA ILE A 65 11.26 52.50 -25.97
C ILE A 65 11.12 52.99 -24.52
N THR A 66 10.35 52.28 -23.71
CA THR A 66 10.32 52.47 -22.24
C THR A 66 11.03 51.27 -21.60
N PRO A 67 12.12 51.47 -20.83
CA PRO A 67 12.79 50.36 -20.14
C PRO A 67 11.80 49.54 -19.30
N GLY A 68 11.83 48.22 -19.49
CA GLY A 68 10.91 47.27 -18.85
C GLY A 68 9.61 46.99 -19.59
N ILE A 69 9.32 47.65 -20.72
CA ILE A 69 8.14 47.38 -21.56
C ILE A 69 8.59 46.97 -22.96
N ALA A 70 8.26 45.74 -23.37
CA ALA A 70 8.48 45.29 -24.74
C ALA A 70 7.54 46.05 -25.70
N SER A 71 8.12 46.82 -26.63
CA SER A 71 7.40 47.51 -27.70
C SER A 71 7.51 46.74 -29.01
N ALA A 72 6.41 46.61 -29.74
CA ALA A 72 6.38 45.83 -30.97
C ALA A 72 7.36 46.38 -32.02
N GLY A 73 8.20 45.50 -32.58
CA GLY A 73 9.17 45.85 -33.62
C GLY A 73 10.31 46.77 -33.13
N LYS A 74 10.63 46.76 -31.83
CA LYS A 74 11.72 47.55 -31.23
C LYS A 74 12.66 46.68 -30.40
N LEU A 75 13.76 47.27 -29.96
CA LEU A 75 14.65 46.67 -28.95
C LEU A 75 13.91 46.44 -27.63
N ILE A 76 14.21 45.33 -26.93
CA ILE A 76 13.75 45.09 -25.55
C ILE A 76 14.83 45.61 -24.60
N ALA A 77 14.53 46.71 -23.90
CA ALA A 77 15.37 47.22 -22.83
C ALA A 77 14.81 46.77 -21.48
N VAL A 78 15.67 46.25 -20.60
CA VAL A 78 15.29 45.89 -19.23
C VAL A 78 15.32 47.12 -18.32
N ASN A 79 14.46 47.16 -17.29
CA ASN A 79 14.50 48.25 -16.30
C ASN A 79 15.64 48.05 -15.27
N SER A 80 15.73 48.93 -14.25
CA SER A 80 16.74 48.83 -13.19
C SER A 80 16.68 47.51 -12.39
N ASN A 81 15.52 46.87 -12.33
CA ASN A 81 15.29 45.59 -11.65
C ASN A 81 15.50 44.39 -12.59
N ARG A 82 15.78 44.64 -13.88
CA ARG A 82 15.87 43.67 -14.97
C ARG A 82 14.54 43.01 -15.34
N ASP A 83 13.42 43.69 -15.06
CA ASP A 83 12.09 43.21 -15.45
C ASP A 83 11.80 43.49 -16.93
N ILE A 84 10.96 42.65 -17.53
CA ILE A 84 10.36 42.84 -18.86
C ILE A 84 8.87 42.54 -18.75
N THR A 85 8.03 43.44 -19.28
CA THR A 85 6.58 43.31 -19.33
C THR A 85 6.07 43.41 -20.77
N ASN A 86 4.80 43.04 -21.00
CA ASN A 86 4.11 43.17 -22.29
C ASN A 86 4.68 42.29 -23.42
N ILE A 87 5.20 41.10 -23.11
CA ILE A 87 5.53 40.07 -24.11
C ILE A 87 4.28 39.23 -24.38
N ASN A 88 3.78 39.25 -25.62
CA ASN A 88 2.61 38.46 -26.02
C ASN A 88 2.92 36.95 -26.11
N SER A 89 4.09 36.59 -26.63
CA SER A 89 4.56 35.21 -26.73
C SER A 89 6.08 35.16 -26.66
N LEU A 90 6.61 34.24 -25.85
CA LEU A 90 8.04 33.99 -25.73
C LEU A 90 8.33 32.57 -26.21
N SER A 91 8.98 32.45 -27.36
CA SER A 91 9.52 31.17 -27.83
C SER A 91 11.00 31.12 -27.47
N ALA A 92 11.39 30.16 -26.62
CA ALA A 92 12.77 29.93 -26.23
C ALA A 92 13.07 28.42 -26.28
N SER A 93 14.26 28.04 -26.72
CA SER A 93 14.69 26.64 -26.70
C SER A 93 14.87 26.10 -25.29
N GLN A 94 15.24 26.97 -24.34
CA GLN A 94 15.34 26.69 -22.92
C GLN A 94 14.96 27.96 -22.15
N LEU A 95 14.20 27.80 -21.06
CA LEU A 95 13.95 28.84 -20.07
C LEU A 95 14.47 28.32 -18.73
N THR A 96 15.49 28.97 -18.17
CA THR A 96 16.10 28.58 -16.89
C THR A 96 15.70 29.58 -15.81
N GLY A 97 15.47 29.09 -14.59
CA GLY A 97 15.04 29.90 -13.44
C GLY A 97 13.69 29.44 -12.86
N THR A 98 13.09 30.28 -12.02
CA THR A 98 11.76 30.05 -11.45
C THR A 98 10.68 30.68 -12.32
N ILE A 99 9.68 29.90 -12.71
CA ILE A 99 8.52 30.41 -13.46
C ILE A 99 7.38 30.63 -12.46
N GLN A 100 7.05 31.89 -12.17
CA GLN A 100 5.87 32.23 -11.39
C GLN A 100 4.67 32.38 -12.34
N THR A 101 3.60 31.63 -12.08
CA THR A 101 2.36 31.73 -12.85
C THR A 101 1.15 31.81 -11.91
N ALA A 102 0.05 32.37 -12.41
CA ALA A 102 -1.26 32.17 -11.78
C ALA A 102 -1.72 30.71 -11.99
N SER A 103 -2.96 30.36 -11.61
CA SER A 103 -3.52 29.04 -11.93
C SER A 103 -3.40 28.74 -13.44
N GLN A 104 -2.92 27.54 -13.79
CA GLN A 104 -2.68 27.10 -15.16
C GLN A 104 -3.71 26.04 -15.60
N PRO A 105 -5.02 26.37 -15.76
CA PRO A 105 -6.07 25.38 -16.02
C PRO A 105 -5.98 24.71 -17.41
N ASN A 106 -5.17 25.26 -18.31
CA ASN A 106 -5.09 24.82 -19.71
C ASN A 106 -3.83 23.97 -20.02
N ILE A 107 -3.08 23.51 -19.01
CA ILE A 107 -2.02 22.53 -19.24
C ILE A 107 -2.66 21.16 -19.45
N THR A 108 -2.63 20.66 -20.68
CA THR A 108 -3.22 19.37 -21.06
C THR A 108 -2.19 18.25 -21.22
N SER A 109 -0.89 18.57 -21.22
CA SER A 109 0.21 17.60 -21.26
C SER A 109 1.48 18.16 -20.65
N LEU A 110 2.29 17.28 -20.07
CA LEU A 110 3.63 17.54 -19.57
C LEU A 110 4.54 16.36 -19.97
N GLY A 111 5.84 16.61 -20.03
CA GLY A 111 6.84 15.53 -20.11
C GLY A 111 7.08 14.89 -18.74
N THR A 112 8.31 14.43 -18.49
CA THR A 112 8.71 13.88 -17.19
C THR A 112 8.94 14.99 -16.16
N LEU A 113 8.32 14.89 -14.98
CA LEU A 113 8.68 15.66 -13.79
C LEU A 113 9.71 14.87 -12.99
N SER A 114 10.95 15.37 -12.87
CA SER A 114 12.08 14.64 -12.26
C SER A 114 12.28 14.87 -10.76
N SER A 115 11.51 15.78 -10.14
CA SER A 115 11.65 16.13 -8.73
C SER A 115 10.36 15.82 -7.95
N THR A 116 9.54 16.83 -7.65
CA THR A 116 8.36 16.71 -6.78
C THR A 116 7.13 17.24 -7.48
N LEU A 117 6.03 16.47 -7.42
CA LEU A 117 4.69 16.91 -7.80
C LEU A 117 3.85 17.02 -6.53
N ASN A 118 3.49 18.24 -6.13
CA ASN A 118 2.57 18.48 -5.02
C ASN A 118 1.17 18.80 -5.57
N ILE A 119 0.21 17.90 -5.34
CA ILE A 119 -1.19 18.08 -5.72
C ILE A 119 -1.97 18.43 -4.46
N SER A 120 -2.44 19.67 -4.37
CA SER A 120 -3.17 20.19 -3.21
C SER A 120 -4.66 20.37 -3.50
N GLY A 121 -5.48 20.49 -2.46
CA GLY A 121 -6.93 20.57 -2.58
C GLY A 121 -7.59 19.21 -2.77
N SER A 122 -8.78 19.19 -3.37
CA SER A 122 -9.61 17.98 -3.52
C SER A 122 -9.46 17.28 -4.87
N THR A 123 -8.47 17.67 -5.68
CA THR A 123 -8.27 17.08 -7.02
C THR A 123 -7.69 15.67 -6.91
N PRO A 124 -8.36 14.62 -7.42
CA PRO A 124 -7.82 13.28 -7.40
C PRO A 124 -6.62 13.15 -8.34
N ILE A 125 -5.67 12.30 -7.98
CA ILE A 125 -4.68 11.78 -8.92
C ILE A 125 -5.37 10.70 -9.75
N ALA A 126 -5.61 10.98 -11.03
CA ALA A 126 -6.23 10.04 -11.96
C ALA A 126 -5.17 9.43 -12.89
N CYS A 127 -4.87 8.15 -12.69
CA CYS A 127 -4.06 7.37 -13.61
C CYS A 127 -5.01 6.55 -14.50
N ASN A 128 -5.36 7.08 -15.68
CA ASN A 128 -6.24 6.39 -16.63
C ASN A 128 -5.41 5.71 -17.71
N ASN A 129 -5.53 4.40 -17.83
CA ASN A 129 -4.92 3.64 -18.91
C ASN A 129 -6.03 2.90 -19.67
N SER A 130 -6.40 3.42 -20.84
CA SER A 130 -7.61 3.00 -21.57
C SER A 130 -7.33 1.97 -22.67
N LEU A 131 -6.09 1.50 -22.83
CA LEU A 131 -5.74 0.44 -23.79
C LEU A 131 -5.91 -0.94 -23.14
N SER A 132 -6.51 -1.89 -23.86
CA SER A 132 -6.89 -3.21 -23.35
C SER A 132 -5.73 -4.08 -22.83
N SER A 133 -4.49 -3.79 -23.23
CA SER A 133 -3.27 -4.54 -22.86
C SER A 133 -2.31 -3.77 -21.94
N SER A 134 -2.74 -2.63 -21.42
CA SER A 134 -1.87 -1.71 -20.69
C SER A 134 -1.97 -1.86 -19.18
N THR A 135 -0.86 -1.65 -18.47
CA THR A 135 -0.84 -1.63 -17.00
C THR A 135 -0.87 -0.19 -16.50
N CYS A 136 -1.78 0.12 -15.59
CA CYS A 136 -1.70 1.35 -14.80
C CYS A 136 -0.95 1.03 -13.51
N SER A 137 0.27 1.55 -13.35
CA SER A 137 1.01 1.45 -12.10
C SER A 137 0.94 2.76 -11.31
N LEU A 138 0.71 2.65 -10.01
CA LEU A 138 0.97 3.70 -9.04
C LEU A 138 2.02 3.15 -8.08
N SER A 139 3.26 3.63 -8.21
CA SER A 139 4.37 3.21 -7.35
C SER A 139 4.58 4.21 -6.23
N VAL A 140 4.89 3.71 -5.02
CA VAL A 140 5.32 4.52 -3.88
C VAL A 140 6.64 3.92 -3.44
N ASP A 141 7.74 4.48 -3.93
CA ASP A 141 9.10 3.94 -3.78
C ASP A 141 10.00 4.87 -2.94
N SER A 142 10.78 4.33 -2.00
CA SER A 142 11.84 5.02 -1.26
C SER A 142 13.10 4.15 -1.14
N VAL A 143 14.28 4.75 -1.32
CA VAL A 143 15.59 4.08 -1.15
C VAL A 143 15.97 3.95 0.34
N SER A 144 15.42 4.82 1.19
CA SER A 144 15.56 4.74 2.65
C SER A 144 14.34 5.36 3.35
N GLY A 145 13.79 4.67 4.34
CA GLY A 145 12.61 5.12 5.09
C GLY A 145 11.31 4.42 4.67
N ASP A 146 10.27 4.60 5.49
CA ASP A 146 8.99 3.92 5.33
C ASP A 146 8.15 4.53 4.20
N GLN A 147 7.42 3.66 3.50
CA GLN A 147 6.49 4.06 2.46
C GLN A 147 5.09 4.04 3.04
N THR A 148 4.38 5.16 2.96
CA THR A 148 3.04 5.27 3.52
C THR A 148 2.02 5.55 2.41
N PHE A 149 0.96 4.76 2.38
CA PHE A 149 -0.22 5.01 1.57
C PHE A 149 -1.46 4.93 2.47
N GLY A 150 -2.15 6.04 2.68
CA GLY A 150 -3.24 6.08 3.64
C GLY A 150 -3.83 7.46 3.88
N SER A 151 -4.68 7.55 4.91
CA SER A 151 -5.26 8.79 5.42
C SER A 151 -4.60 9.18 6.74
N THR A 152 -4.24 10.45 6.89
CA THR A 152 -3.78 11.04 8.17
C THR A 152 -4.93 11.59 9.03
N THR A 153 -6.16 11.48 8.51
CA THR A 153 -7.40 11.93 9.17
C THR A 153 -8.29 10.73 9.46
N ALA A 154 -9.40 10.92 10.18
CA ALA A 154 -10.39 9.89 10.49
C ALA A 154 -11.21 9.40 9.26
N ASN A 155 -10.67 9.51 8.06
CA ASN A 155 -11.24 8.95 6.85
C ASN A 155 -10.84 7.49 6.69
N LYS A 156 -11.75 6.69 6.15
CA LYS A 156 -11.47 5.30 5.80
C LYS A 156 -10.58 5.23 4.57
N PHE A 157 -9.68 4.26 4.54
CA PHE A 157 -8.88 3.92 3.37
C PHE A 157 -9.40 2.63 2.73
N HIS A 158 -9.43 2.57 1.39
CA HIS A 158 -10.05 1.44 0.67
C HIS A 158 -9.23 0.98 -0.53
N LEU A 159 -9.20 -0.34 -0.75
CA LEU A 159 -8.90 -0.96 -2.04
C LEU A 159 -10.20 -1.51 -2.64
N ARG A 160 -10.47 -1.22 -3.92
CA ARG A 160 -11.77 -1.51 -4.56
C ARG A 160 -11.62 -2.14 -5.94
N THR A 161 -12.60 -2.94 -6.33
CA THR A 161 -12.76 -3.49 -7.68
C THR A 161 -14.25 -3.55 -8.03
N ASN A 162 -14.60 -3.37 -9.30
CA ASN A 162 -15.99 -3.35 -9.77
C ASN A 162 -16.91 -2.44 -8.92
N GLY A 163 -16.41 -1.25 -8.54
CA GLY A 163 -17.12 -0.29 -7.69
C GLY A 163 -17.21 -0.65 -6.20
N ASN A 164 -16.85 -1.87 -5.80
CA ASN A 164 -16.98 -2.37 -4.44
C ASN A 164 -15.66 -2.33 -3.67
N ARG A 165 -15.71 -1.94 -2.40
CA ARG A 165 -14.56 -1.95 -1.48
C ARG A 165 -14.28 -3.38 -1.04
N LYS A 166 -13.06 -3.86 -1.28
CA LYS A 166 -12.61 -5.22 -0.96
C LYS A 166 -11.70 -5.27 0.25
N ILE A 167 -10.84 -4.28 0.43
CA ILE A 167 -10.11 -4.07 1.68
C ILE A 167 -10.46 -2.69 2.18
N THR A 168 -10.85 -2.61 3.44
CA THR A 168 -11.19 -1.36 4.14
C THR A 168 -10.31 -1.25 5.36
N ILE A 169 -9.59 -0.15 5.52
CA ILE A 169 -9.08 0.27 6.82
C ILE A 169 -10.08 1.30 7.34
N GLY A 170 -10.76 0.96 8.43
CA GLY A 170 -11.70 1.82 9.12
C GLY A 170 -11.02 3.08 9.64
N SER A 171 -11.82 4.10 9.95
CA SER A 171 -11.33 5.36 10.55
C SER A 171 -10.68 5.16 11.92
N THR A 172 -10.94 4.02 12.56
CA THR A 172 -10.36 3.59 13.84
C THR A 172 -9.17 2.64 13.67
N GLY A 173 -8.73 2.36 12.43
CA GLY A 173 -7.61 1.46 12.13
C GLY A 173 -7.97 -0.02 12.00
N LEU A 174 -9.23 -0.42 12.22
CA LEU A 174 -9.69 -1.79 12.05
C LEU A 174 -9.71 -2.20 10.57
N VAL A 175 -9.33 -3.43 10.24
CA VAL A 175 -9.25 -3.92 8.86
C VAL A 175 -10.45 -4.79 8.52
N GLY A 176 -11.16 -4.44 7.45
CA GLY A 176 -12.26 -5.21 6.88
C GLY A 176 -11.88 -5.80 5.53
N ILE A 177 -12.11 -7.10 5.32
CA ILE A 177 -12.02 -7.74 4.00
C ILE A 177 -13.44 -8.10 3.57
N ASN A 178 -13.87 -7.53 2.44
CA ASN A 178 -15.26 -7.55 1.97
C ASN A 178 -16.27 -7.03 3.01
N ASN A 179 -15.79 -6.30 4.04
CA ASN A 179 -16.57 -5.60 5.05
C ASN A 179 -16.15 -4.13 5.09
N THR A 180 -17.09 -3.20 4.93
CA THR A 180 -16.83 -1.75 4.94
C THR A 180 -16.97 -1.09 6.31
N ALA A 181 -17.42 -1.84 7.31
CA ALA A 181 -17.59 -1.42 8.69
C ALA A 181 -17.05 -2.49 9.65
N PRO A 182 -15.72 -2.74 9.62
CA PRO A 182 -15.11 -3.73 10.50
C PRO A 182 -15.37 -3.39 11.97
N ALA A 183 -15.93 -4.35 12.71
CA ALA A 183 -16.19 -4.24 14.15
C ALA A 183 -15.12 -4.94 15.01
N LYS A 184 -14.19 -5.63 14.35
CA LYS A 184 -13.05 -6.37 14.94
C LYS A 184 -11.75 -5.93 14.25
N GLN A 185 -10.61 -6.23 14.87
CA GLN A 185 -9.29 -5.83 14.35
C GLN A 185 -9.06 -6.30 12.92
N LEU A 186 -9.45 -7.53 12.61
CA LEU A 186 -9.61 -8.06 11.28
C LEU A 186 -11.03 -8.66 11.18
N ASP A 187 -11.83 -8.14 10.26
CA ASP A 187 -13.22 -8.53 10.08
C ASP A 187 -13.46 -8.92 8.62
N ILE A 188 -13.59 -10.23 8.38
CA ILE A 188 -13.73 -10.79 7.04
C ILE A 188 -15.16 -11.29 6.86
N ILE A 189 -15.90 -10.70 5.92
CA ILE A 189 -17.23 -11.19 5.55
C ILE A 189 -17.10 -12.07 4.30
N GLY A 190 -17.22 -13.37 4.50
CA GLY A 190 -17.30 -14.35 3.42
C GLY A 190 -18.57 -14.18 2.59
N LEU A 191 -18.50 -14.51 1.30
CA LEU A 191 -19.71 -14.66 0.47
C LEU A 191 -20.33 -16.01 0.77
N THR A 192 -21.60 -16.00 1.20
CA THR A 192 -22.34 -17.21 1.60
C THR A 192 -22.73 -18.12 0.43
N SER A 193 -22.52 -17.70 -0.83
CA SER A 193 -22.98 -18.41 -2.02
C SER A 193 -21.87 -19.15 -2.79
N LEU A 194 -20.68 -19.36 -2.22
CA LEU A 194 -19.57 -19.95 -2.94
C LEU A 194 -18.91 -21.06 -2.11
N THR A 195 -18.63 -22.16 -2.79
CA THR A 195 -17.78 -23.32 -2.43
C THR A 195 -16.31 -22.95 -2.13
N ASN A 196 -16.03 -21.71 -1.73
CA ASN A 196 -14.68 -21.18 -1.56
C ASN A 196 -14.36 -20.94 -0.08
N ALA A 197 -13.10 -21.16 0.29
CA ALA A 197 -12.60 -20.85 1.62
C ALA A 197 -12.73 -19.36 1.96
N LEU A 198 -13.08 -19.04 3.20
CA LEU A 198 -12.90 -17.69 3.74
C LEU A 198 -11.40 -17.37 3.88
N TYR A 199 -10.66 -18.36 4.36
CA TYR A 199 -9.23 -18.29 4.61
C TYR A 199 -8.61 -19.64 4.27
N GLN A 200 -7.55 -19.65 3.46
CA GLN A 200 -6.81 -20.85 3.08
C GLN A 200 -5.32 -20.61 3.23
N ILE A 201 -4.62 -21.58 3.83
CA ILE A 201 -3.15 -21.65 3.84
C ILE A 201 -2.77 -22.96 3.16
N SER A 202 -1.77 -22.91 2.29
CA SER A 202 -1.23 -24.09 1.62
C SER A 202 0.28 -24.01 1.54
N ASP A 203 0.94 -25.16 1.71
CA ASP A 203 2.35 -25.35 1.33
C ASP A 203 2.51 -26.00 -0.05
N GLY A 204 1.40 -26.17 -0.79
CA GLY A 204 1.33 -26.88 -2.07
C GLY A 204 0.91 -28.35 -1.95
N THR A 205 0.89 -28.93 -0.74
CA THR A 205 0.49 -30.33 -0.47
C THR A 205 -0.63 -30.41 0.56
N VAL A 206 -0.47 -29.74 1.70
CA VAL A 206 -1.47 -29.66 2.75
C VAL A 206 -2.24 -28.36 2.61
N LEU A 207 -3.57 -28.46 2.49
CA LEU A 207 -4.47 -27.34 2.31
C LEU A 207 -5.31 -27.19 3.58
N TYR A 208 -5.01 -26.19 4.40
CA TYR A 208 -5.85 -25.81 5.53
C TYR A 208 -6.83 -24.73 5.11
N GLN A 209 -8.09 -24.83 5.53
CA GLN A 209 -9.06 -23.78 5.30
C GLN A 209 -10.11 -23.60 6.40
N GLN A 210 -10.65 -22.38 6.45
CA GLN A 210 -11.83 -22.02 7.21
C GLN A 210 -12.95 -21.59 6.27
N TRP A 211 -14.19 -21.96 6.57
CA TRP A 211 -15.33 -21.66 5.72
C TRP A 211 -16.66 -21.76 6.47
N PHE A 212 -17.72 -21.28 5.83
CA PHE A 212 -19.11 -21.28 6.31
C PHE A 212 -20.02 -21.85 5.22
N ASP A 213 -21.00 -22.69 5.58
CA ASP A 213 -22.06 -23.18 4.65
C ASP A 213 -23.46 -22.64 4.97
N GLY A 214 -23.55 -21.69 5.90
CA GLY A 214 -24.83 -21.20 6.42
C GLY A 214 -25.44 -22.08 7.50
N THR A 215 -24.89 -23.26 7.78
CA THR A 215 -25.28 -24.16 8.89
C THR A 215 -24.21 -24.18 9.98
N GLN A 216 -22.94 -24.21 9.60
CA GLN A 216 -21.80 -24.32 10.50
C GLN A 216 -20.58 -23.52 10.00
N CYS A 217 -19.65 -23.30 10.92
CA CYS A 217 -18.30 -22.85 10.63
C CYS A 217 -17.35 -24.02 10.84
N CYS A 218 -16.42 -24.20 9.92
CA CYS A 218 -15.51 -25.34 9.92
C CYS A 218 -14.06 -24.87 9.89
N LEU A 219 -13.24 -25.51 10.73
CA LEU A 219 -11.78 -25.54 10.60
C LEU A 219 -11.45 -26.91 10.00
N GLN A 220 -10.80 -26.96 8.84
CA GLN A 220 -10.52 -28.23 8.18
C GLN A 220 -9.19 -28.27 7.43
N THR A 221 -8.70 -29.48 7.24
CA THR A 221 -7.74 -29.78 6.17
C THR A 221 -8.55 -30.23 4.95
N PHE A 222 -8.55 -29.42 3.89
CA PHE A 222 -9.28 -29.73 2.64
C PHE A 222 -8.63 -30.86 1.85
N SER A 223 -7.30 -30.97 1.92
CA SER A 223 -6.62 -32.14 1.38
C SER A 223 -6.74 -33.32 2.33
N ASN A 224 -6.44 -34.53 1.82
CA ASN A 224 -6.56 -35.77 2.58
C ASN A 224 -5.41 -35.94 3.59
N HIS A 225 -5.32 -35.05 4.58
CA HIS A 225 -4.34 -35.07 5.65
C HIS A 225 -5.02 -34.76 7.00
N PRO A 226 -4.42 -35.16 8.14
CA PRO A 226 -4.99 -34.86 9.45
C PRO A 226 -5.11 -33.35 9.72
N LEU A 227 -6.14 -32.95 10.48
CA LEU A 227 -6.18 -31.65 11.15
C LEU A 227 -5.55 -31.80 12.53
N THR A 228 -4.50 -31.06 12.84
CA THR A 228 -3.70 -31.26 14.06
C THR A 228 -3.74 -30.06 14.99
N PHE A 229 -3.58 -30.31 16.29
CA PHE A 229 -3.48 -29.32 17.34
C PHE A 229 -2.21 -29.60 18.15
N ALA A 230 -1.37 -28.57 18.32
CA ALA A 230 -0.11 -28.64 19.06
C ALA A 230 0.03 -27.42 19.99
N THR A 231 0.87 -27.53 21.01
CA THR A 231 1.13 -26.47 21.99
C THR A 231 2.62 -26.29 22.20
N ASN A 232 3.06 -25.07 22.56
CA ASN A 232 4.44 -24.75 22.93
C ASN A 232 5.49 -25.13 21.87
N ASN A 233 5.15 -25.02 20.58
CA ASN A 233 6.04 -25.42 19.47
C ASN A 233 6.56 -26.88 19.60
N ALA A 234 5.75 -27.77 20.19
CA ALA A 234 6.07 -29.18 20.37
C ALA A 234 5.38 -30.06 19.31
N SER A 235 5.54 -31.38 19.42
CA SER A 235 4.81 -32.37 18.61
C SER A 235 3.28 -32.21 18.74
N VAL A 236 2.56 -32.73 17.74
CA VAL A 236 1.09 -32.79 17.71
C VAL A 236 0.57 -33.46 18.99
N GLN A 237 -0.42 -32.84 19.62
CA GLN A 237 -1.05 -33.35 20.85
C GLN A 237 -2.37 -34.06 20.55
N MET A 238 -3.14 -33.52 19.60
CA MET A 238 -4.41 -34.08 19.15
C MET A 238 -4.52 -33.93 17.63
N SER A 239 -5.18 -34.88 16.98
CA SER A 239 -5.54 -34.75 15.56
C SER A 239 -6.91 -35.33 15.25
N ILE A 240 -7.57 -34.78 14.24
CA ILE A 240 -8.64 -35.45 13.51
C ILE A 240 -7.97 -36.07 12.28
N LEU A 241 -7.93 -37.39 12.25
CA LEU A 241 -7.35 -38.16 11.17
C LEU A 241 -8.26 -38.15 9.94
N THR A 242 -7.72 -38.56 8.78
CA THR A 242 -8.44 -38.59 7.51
C THR A 242 -9.61 -39.58 7.49
N ASN A 243 -9.62 -40.55 8.40
CA ASN A 243 -10.74 -41.47 8.61
C ASN A 243 -11.79 -40.94 9.60
N GLY A 244 -11.65 -39.68 10.06
CA GLY A 244 -12.56 -39.04 11.01
C GLY A 244 -12.28 -39.35 12.48
N ASN A 245 -11.31 -40.23 12.78
CA ASN A 245 -10.98 -40.55 14.17
C ASN A 245 -10.24 -39.40 14.83
N VAL A 246 -10.58 -39.16 16.10
CA VAL A 246 -9.80 -38.26 16.96
C VAL A 246 -8.67 -39.06 17.61
N ALA A 247 -7.43 -38.70 17.32
CA ALA A 247 -6.26 -39.23 18.01
C ALA A 247 -5.79 -38.24 19.09
N VAL A 248 -5.50 -38.74 20.28
CA VAL A 248 -4.88 -37.99 21.39
C VAL A 248 -3.58 -38.70 21.74
N ASN A 249 -2.45 -38.01 21.62
CA ASN A 249 -1.12 -38.62 21.76
C ASN A 249 -0.71 -38.89 23.22
N ASN A 250 -1.54 -38.49 24.19
CA ASN A 250 -1.33 -38.72 25.62
C ASN A 250 -2.65 -39.19 26.27
N THR A 251 -2.99 -38.71 27.45
CA THR A 251 -4.25 -39.07 28.14
C THR A 251 -5.42 -38.22 27.66
N LEU A 252 -6.54 -38.85 27.32
CA LEU A 252 -7.84 -38.18 27.20
C LEU A 252 -8.48 -38.08 28.58
N THR A 253 -8.57 -36.87 29.13
CA THR A 253 -9.32 -36.60 30.37
C THR A 253 -10.73 -36.15 30.02
N ALA A 254 -11.73 -36.95 30.35
CA ALA A 254 -13.15 -36.65 30.12
C ALA A 254 -13.98 -37.01 31.36
N THR A 255 -14.98 -36.19 31.71
CA THR A 255 -15.87 -36.45 32.85
C THR A 255 -16.76 -37.67 32.62
N ASN A 256 -17.29 -37.81 31.40
CA ASN A 256 -18.10 -38.94 30.96
C ASN A 256 -17.65 -39.32 29.54
N ILE A 257 -17.68 -40.62 29.23
CA ILE A 257 -17.47 -41.14 27.88
C ILE A 257 -18.73 -41.92 27.50
N THR A 258 -19.47 -41.42 26.51
CA THR A 258 -20.60 -42.14 25.91
C THR A 258 -20.13 -42.76 24.60
N ALA A 259 -20.03 -44.08 24.56
CA ALA A 259 -19.63 -44.84 23.38
C ALA A 259 -20.54 -46.06 23.20
N SER A 260 -20.84 -46.44 21.95
CA SER A 260 -21.57 -47.68 21.66
C SER A 260 -20.76 -48.92 22.04
N THR A 261 -19.43 -48.83 21.90
CA THR A 261 -18.46 -49.88 22.18
C THR A 261 -17.17 -49.24 22.67
N LEU A 262 -16.56 -49.83 23.70
CA LEU A 262 -15.24 -49.44 24.18
C LEU A 262 -14.30 -50.64 24.05
N TYR A 263 -13.20 -50.47 23.31
CA TYR A 263 -12.18 -51.50 23.12
C TYR A 263 -10.97 -51.24 24.03
N GLY A 264 -10.33 -52.32 24.49
CA GLY A 264 -9.12 -52.26 25.33
C GLY A 264 -9.36 -52.66 26.78
N THR A 265 -8.42 -52.28 27.66
CA THR A 265 -8.53 -52.49 29.10
C THR A 265 -9.24 -51.31 29.75
N LEU A 266 -10.27 -51.59 30.56
CA LEU A 266 -10.93 -50.58 31.38
C LEU A 266 -10.46 -50.71 32.82
N GLN A 267 -9.58 -49.80 33.26
CA GLN A 267 -9.19 -49.71 34.65
C GLN A 267 -10.19 -48.82 35.40
N THR A 268 -10.87 -49.39 36.38
CA THR A 268 -11.77 -48.66 37.28
C THR A 268 -11.29 -48.82 38.72
N ALA A 269 -11.70 -47.90 39.60
CA ALA A 269 -11.70 -48.17 41.04
C ALA A 269 -12.69 -49.31 41.35
N ALA A 270 -12.74 -49.79 42.59
CA ALA A 270 -13.76 -50.77 42.99
C ALA A 270 -15.16 -50.27 42.56
N GLN A 271 -15.95 -51.16 41.94
CA GLN A 271 -17.25 -50.84 41.37
C GLN A 271 -18.40 -51.40 42.24
N PRO A 272 -18.62 -50.91 43.49
CA PRO A 272 -19.61 -51.48 44.40
C PRO A 272 -21.07 -51.29 43.94
N ASN A 273 -21.31 -50.41 42.98
CA ASN A 273 -22.65 -50.00 42.52
C ASN A 273 -23.07 -50.63 41.19
N ILE A 274 -22.40 -51.69 40.72
CA ILE A 274 -22.90 -52.45 39.57
C ILE A 274 -24.05 -53.35 40.04
N THR A 275 -25.28 -52.93 39.77
CA THR A 275 -26.49 -53.68 40.15
C THR A 275 -27.07 -54.52 39.02
N SER A 276 -26.57 -54.35 37.78
CA SER A 276 -26.93 -55.15 36.63
C SER A 276 -25.83 -55.10 35.57
N ILE A 277 -25.51 -56.24 35.01
CA ILE A 277 -24.72 -56.39 33.78
C ILE A 277 -25.61 -57.06 32.73
N GLY A 278 -25.31 -56.85 31.45
CA GLY A 278 -25.91 -57.66 30.37
C GLY A 278 -25.38 -59.10 30.38
N THR A 279 -25.52 -59.80 29.26
CA THR A 279 -24.96 -61.14 29.09
C THR A 279 -23.43 -61.08 28.94
N LEU A 280 -22.70 -61.69 29.88
CA LEU A 280 -21.26 -61.95 29.71
C LEU A 280 -21.08 -63.30 29.00
N ALA A 281 -20.53 -63.29 27.79
CA ALA A 281 -20.23 -64.53 27.07
C ALA A 281 -19.16 -65.39 27.78
N ILE A 282 -18.18 -64.74 28.40
CA ILE A 282 -17.12 -65.37 29.19
C ILE A 282 -16.83 -64.48 30.40
N LEU A 283 -16.75 -65.06 31.59
CA LEU A 283 -16.27 -64.40 32.81
C LEU A 283 -15.07 -65.19 33.33
N THR A 284 -13.87 -64.63 33.20
CA THR A 284 -12.66 -65.17 33.83
C THR A 284 -12.42 -64.42 35.13
N ALA A 285 -12.83 -64.99 36.26
CA ALA A 285 -12.65 -64.42 37.59
C ALA A 285 -11.68 -65.28 38.43
N THR A 286 -10.79 -64.64 39.18
CA THR A 286 -9.89 -65.33 40.12
C THR A 286 -10.62 -65.85 41.35
N SER A 287 -11.69 -65.17 41.76
CA SER A 287 -12.63 -65.61 42.79
C SER A 287 -14.01 -65.04 42.51
N ILE A 288 -15.04 -65.85 42.72
CA ILE A 288 -16.44 -65.43 42.74
C ILE A 288 -16.93 -65.70 44.16
N THR A 289 -17.34 -64.66 44.88
CA THR A 289 -17.86 -64.76 46.25
C THR A 289 -19.32 -64.30 46.29
N GLY A 290 -20.14 -64.90 47.17
CA GLY A 290 -21.58 -64.63 47.26
C GLY A 290 -22.46 -65.81 46.82
N THR A 291 -23.71 -65.51 46.46
CA THR A 291 -24.69 -66.52 46.00
C THR A 291 -24.61 -66.68 44.48
N LEU A 292 -24.33 -67.89 44.01
CA LEU A 292 -24.35 -68.23 42.59
C LEU A 292 -25.68 -68.94 42.27
N GLN A 293 -26.56 -68.27 41.53
CA GLN A 293 -27.80 -68.87 41.01
C GLN A 293 -27.60 -69.22 39.53
N THR A 294 -27.51 -70.52 39.23
CA THR A 294 -27.32 -71.04 37.87
C THR A 294 -28.43 -72.03 37.51
N ALA A 295 -28.68 -72.20 36.20
CA ALA A 295 -29.39 -73.39 35.72
C ALA A 295 -28.52 -74.64 35.90
N VAL A 296 -29.04 -75.85 35.62
CA VAL A 296 -28.24 -77.09 35.63
C VAL A 296 -26.97 -76.89 34.81
N GLN A 297 -25.81 -77.17 35.40
CA GLN A 297 -24.49 -76.97 34.78
C GLN A 297 -23.84 -78.33 34.42
N PRO A 298 -24.25 -78.97 33.31
CA PRO A 298 -23.78 -80.32 32.96
C PRO A 298 -22.28 -80.39 32.60
N ASN A 299 -21.65 -79.23 32.34
CA ASN A 299 -20.28 -79.15 31.86
C ASN A 299 -19.25 -78.81 32.95
N ILE A 300 -19.62 -78.89 34.24
CA ILE A 300 -18.62 -78.78 35.32
C ILE A 300 -17.87 -80.10 35.42
N THR A 301 -16.64 -80.12 34.93
CA THR A 301 -15.81 -81.34 34.86
C THR A 301 -14.87 -81.51 36.06
N SER A 302 -14.73 -80.48 36.92
CA SER A 302 -13.86 -80.55 38.12
C SER A 302 -14.20 -79.46 39.15
N ILE A 303 -14.30 -79.84 40.43
CA ILE A 303 -14.43 -78.92 41.59
C ILE A 303 -13.36 -79.31 42.61
N TYR A 304 -12.48 -78.38 42.95
CA TYR A 304 -11.23 -78.71 43.67
C TYR A 304 -11.41 -78.94 45.18
N LYS A 305 -12.38 -78.25 45.85
CA LYS A 305 -12.71 -78.44 47.27
C LYS A 305 -14.16 -78.05 47.57
N TRP A 306 -14.82 -78.81 48.45
CA TRP A 306 -16.15 -78.50 48.98
C TRP A 306 -16.06 -78.20 50.47
N TYR A 307 -16.77 -77.17 50.92
CA TYR A 307 -17.11 -76.97 52.33
C TYR A 307 -18.62 -76.73 52.41
N PHE A 308 -19.37 -77.78 52.72
CA PHE A 308 -20.80 -77.67 52.93
C PHE A 308 -21.06 -77.21 54.35
N ASN A 309 -21.35 -75.93 54.55
CA ASN A 309 -21.93 -75.46 55.81
C ASN A 309 -23.44 -75.71 55.76
N MET A 310 -23.88 -76.81 56.39
CA MET A 310 -25.29 -77.13 56.69
C MET A 310 -26.25 -77.25 55.49
N CYS A 311 -26.05 -78.25 54.62
CA CYS A 311 -27.05 -78.62 53.61
C CYS A 311 -27.97 -79.73 54.14
N SER A 312 -29.27 -79.47 54.31
CA SER A 312 -30.28 -80.45 54.74
C SER A 312 -30.78 -81.38 53.64
N SER A 313 -30.26 -81.28 52.41
CA SER A 313 -30.93 -81.87 51.23
C SER A 313 -29.98 -82.33 50.11
N PHE A 314 -28.73 -82.66 50.43
CA PHE A 314 -27.80 -83.16 49.42
C PHE A 314 -28.17 -84.61 49.02
N LYS A 315 -28.59 -84.82 47.77
CA LYS A 315 -28.65 -86.16 47.14
C LYS A 315 -27.49 -86.26 46.15
N GLN A 316 -26.43 -86.96 46.56
CA GLN A 316 -25.37 -87.37 45.64
C GLN A 316 -25.93 -88.48 44.73
N VAL A 317 -26.09 -88.21 43.44
CA VAL A 317 -26.32 -89.27 42.44
C VAL A 317 -24.97 -89.54 41.80
N ILE A 318 -24.28 -90.57 42.28
CA ILE A 318 -23.13 -91.14 41.55
C ILE A 318 -23.77 -91.99 40.45
N GLN A 319 -23.65 -91.60 39.18
CA GLN A 319 -23.74 -92.58 38.10
C GLN A 319 -22.31 -93.09 37.89
N GLU A 320 -22.11 -94.35 38.26
CA GLU A 320 -20.94 -95.12 37.87
C GLU A 320 -21.11 -95.52 36.39
N GLU A 321 -20.16 -95.12 35.56
CA GLU A 321 -19.77 -95.85 34.35
C GLU A 321 -18.28 -96.20 34.46
#